data_AF-A0A2D9KQZ6-F1
#
_entry.id   AF-A0A2D9KQZ6-F1
#
_cell.length_a   1.000
_cell.length_b   1.000
_cell.length_c   1.000
_cell.angle_alpha   90.00
_cell.angle_beta   90.00
_cell.angle_gamma   90.00
#
_symmetry.space_group_name_H-M   'P 1'
#
loop_
_entity.id
_entity.type
_entity.pdbx_description
1 polymer ?
#
loop_
_entity_poly.entity_id
_entity_poly.type
_entity_poly.pdbx_seq_one_letter_code
_entity_poly.pdbx_strand_id
1 'polypeptide(L)'
;MRKLTFSNVLHGVAQLAGLDRDNLSTSEFKRIRDLSDARLALAWESGEWPDTLLVEKRKFRPLWSSATTYAQNAEVYYAPEDKYYQSLTSSNTGNLPTDKSKWADSGESPSGDTWESSKAYALGDTVKYSTDGEHYWCISAHTSSSSITPESSSYWTKLIAFDRYIAYEQTGKTKIGEFLALFSKDPRNLSANKEYSYELTGLGAHVVSDVTQVWVKGRKYRPTLSGDTYSSSSTYSASSQVYYNGNFYESNASVAVNESPETAASKWDIVEIPYIFQGYLIRGVYADYLRATGNNELASPADADAEAMLTIEADKLLRQQGQVKRLNVFSY
;
A
#
# COMPACT_ATOMS: atom_id res chain seq x y z
N MET A 1 3.56 -11.44 12.36
CA MET A 1 3.77 -12.53 11.39
C MET A 1 4.98 -13.33 11.83
N ARG A 2 4.88 -14.66 11.86
CA ARG A 2 6.07 -15.51 11.98
C ARG A 2 6.74 -15.56 10.62
N LYS A 3 7.96 -15.05 10.52
CA LYS A 3 8.71 -14.94 9.25
C LYS A 3 9.49 -16.24 8.99
N LEU A 4 9.55 -16.70 7.74
CA LEU A 4 10.56 -17.69 7.35
C LEU A 4 11.86 -17.02 6.96
N THR A 5 12.95 -17.76 7.09
CA THR A 5 14.25 -17.41 6.50
C THR A 5 14.31 -18.00 5.10
N PHE A 6 14.57 -17.18 4.07
CA PHE A 6 14.51 -17.67 2.68
C PHE A 6 15.54 -18.77 2.38
N SER A 7 16.71 -18.75 3.04
CA SER A 7 17.71 -19.83 2.91
C SER A 7 17.14 -21.21 3.28
N ASN A 8 16.14 -21.32 4.15
CA ASN A 8 15.49 -22.60 4.43
C ASN A 8 14.77 -23.15 3.20
N VAL A 9 14.15 -22.28 2.40
CA VAL A 9 13.53 -22.66 1.11
C VAL A 9 14.63 -23.05 0.13
N LEU A 10 15.64 -22.19 -0.04
CA LEU A 10 16.76 -22.44 -0.95
C LEU A 10 17.46 -23.78 -0.66
N HIS A 11 17.83 -24.04 0.59
CA HIS A 11 18.50 -25.27 1.01
C HIS A 11 17.57 -26.49 0.91
N GLY A 12 16.28 -26.32 1.21
CA GLY A 12 15.30 -27.40 1.05
C GLY A 12 15.15 -27.84 -0.40
N VAL A 13 15.05 -26.87 -1.32
CA VAL A 13 14.98 -27.15 -2.77
C VAL A 13 16.29 -27.77 -3.26
N ALA A 14 17.43 -27.21 -2.88
CA ALA A 14 18.74 -27.74 -3.26
C ALA A 14 18.92 -29.19 -2.82
N GLN A 15 18.54 -29.51 -1.58
CA GLN A 15 18.60 -30.87 -1.04
C GLN A 15 17.74 -31.86 -1.83
N LEU A 16 16.51 -31.47 -2.20
CA LEU A 16 15.61 -32.32 -2.99
C LEU A 16 16.10 -32.49 -4.43
N ALA A 17 16.69 -31.44 -5.01
CA ALA A 17 17.27 -31.44 -6.35
C ALA A 17 18.63 -32.13 -6.45
N GLY A 18 19.23 -32.54 -5.33
CA GLY A 18 20.57 -33.13 -5.30
C GLY A 18 21.70 -32.12 -5.59
N LEU A 19 21.45 -30.83 -5.36
CA LEU A 19 22.42 -29.75 -5.50
C LEU A 19 23.21 -29.55 -4.20
N ASP A 20 24.43 -29.05 -4.31
CA ASP A 20 25.22 -28.61 -3.14
C ASP A 20 24.63 -27.29 -2.61
N ARG A 21 23.92 -27.39 -1.48
CA ARG A 21 23.25 -26.26 -0.84
C ARG A 21 24.21 -25.15 -0.40
N ASP A 22 25.47 -25.50 -0.11
CA ASP A 22 26.46 -24.57 0.45
C ASP A 22 27.26 -23.87 -0.67
N ASN A 23 27.10 -24.32 -1.92
CA ASN A 23 27.83 -23.80 -3.08
C ASN A 23 26.97 -23.79 -4.37
N LEU A 24 25.80 -23.15 -4.30
CA LEU A 24 24.94 -22.97 -5.48
C LEU A 24 25.55 -21.98 -6.48
N SER A 25 25.51 -22.32 -7.76
CA SER A 25 25.89 -21.37 -8.81
C SER A 25 24.91 -20.18 -8.86
N THR A 26 25.37 -19.04 -9.38
CA THR A 26 24.52 -17.86 -9.57
C THR A 26 23.28 -18.17 -10.41
N SER A 27 23.42 -19.02 -11.44
CA SER A 27 22.31 -19.45 -12.28
C SER A 27 21.28 -20.30 -11.53
N GLU A 28 21.73 -21.21 -10.67
CA GLU A 28 20.82 -22.06 -9.89
C GLU A 28 20.10 -21.24 -8.83
N PHE A 29 20.80 -20.34 -8.14
CA PHE A 29 20.19 -19.41 -7.21
C PHE A 29 19.08 -18.58 -7.88
N LYS A 30 19.38 -17.95 -9.02
CA LYS A 30 18.39 -17.14 -9.77
C LYS A 30 17.19 -17.98 -10.20
N ARG A 31 17.42 -19.21 -10.70
CA ARG A 31 16.34 -20.13 -11.06
C ARG A 31 15.44 -20.46 -9.86
N ILE A 32 16.03 -20.88 -8.73
CA ILE A 32 15.25 -21.22 -7.53
C ILE A 32 14.50 -20.01 -6.99
N ARG A 33 15.12 -18.82 -7.00
CA ARG A 33 14.46 -17.55 -6.64
C ARG A 33 13.24 -17.27 -7.50
N ASP A 34 13.40 -17.29 -8.82
CA ASP A 34 12.33 -16.92 -9.75
C ASP A 34 11.15 -17.91 -9.66
N LEU A 35 11.44 -19.20 -9.53
CA LEU A 35 10.42 -20.23 -9.26
C LEU A 35 9.74 -20.02 -7.89
N SER A 36 10.51 -19.61 -6.88
CA SER A 36 9.96 -19.28 -5.56
C SER A 36 9.03 -18.07 -5.61
N ASP A 37 9.34 -17.04 -6.41
CA ASP A 37 8.46 -15.88 -6.60
C ASP A 37 7.11 -16.32 -7.18
N ALA A 38 7.15 -17.13 -8.25
CA ALA A 38 5.95 -17.63 -8.91
C ALA A 38 5.09 -18.48 -7.95
N ARG A 39 5.70 -19.38 -7.18
CA ARG A 39 4.98 -20.18 -6.18
C ARG A 39 4.45 -19.36 -5.02
N LEU A 40 5.20 -18.35 -4.59
CA LEU A 40 4.74 -17.44 -3.55
C LEU A 40 3.46 -16.73 -4.00
N ALA A 41 3.32 -16.33 -5.26
CA ALA A 41 2.09 -15.74 -5.79
C ALA A 41 0.88 -16.67 -5.62
N LEU A 42 1.02 -17.94 -6.02
CA LEU A 42 -0.05 -18.93 -5.87
C LEU A 42 -0.45 -19.13 -4.41
N ALA A 43 0.52 -19.29 -3.52
CA ALA A 43 0.27 -19.46 -2.08
C ALA A 43 -0.36 -18.22 -1.44
N TRP A 44 0.05 -17.03 -1.88
CA TRP A 44 -0.41 -15.76 -1.31
C TRP A 44 -1.90 -15.52 -1.56
N GLU A 45 -2.40 -15.94 -2.72
CA GLU A 45 -3.76 -15.71 -3.19
C GLU A 45 -4.72 -16.87 -2.91
N SER A 46 -4.21 -18.06 -2.59
CA SER A 46 -5.02 -19.27 -2.40
C SER A 46 -6.00 -19.24 -1.23
N GLY A 47 -5.84 -18.32 -0.27
CA GLY A 47 -6.73 -18.24 0.89
C GLY A 47 -6.54 -16.99 1.74
N GLU A 48 -7.46 -16.72 2.66
CA GLU A 48 -7.38 -15.62 3.64
C GLU A 48 -6.45 -15.99 4.81
N TRP A 49 -5.14 -16.06 4.57
CA TRP A 49 -4.16 -16.41 5.60
C TRP A 49 -3.98 -15.29 6.64
N PRO A 50 -4.04 -15.56 7.95
CA PRO A 50 -3.93 -14.51 8.98
C PRO A 50 -2.66 -13.66 8.88
N ASP A 51 -1.55 -14.27 8.43
CA ASP A 51 -0.28 -13.58 8.24
C ASP A 51 -0.31 -12.63 7.04
N THR A 52 -1.06 -12.96 5.97
CA THR A 52 -1.18 -12.13 4.77
C THR A 52 -2.29 -11.09 4.89
N LEU A 53 -3.24 -11.27 5.81
CA LEU A 53 -4.28 -10.27 6.07
C LEU A 53 -3.75 -9.07 6.85
N LEU A 54 -4.33 -7.91 6.57
CA LEU A 54 -4.18 -6.71 7.38
C LEU A 54 -5.55 -6.17 7.78
N VAL A 55 -5.59 -5.60 8.99
CA VAL A 55 -6.69 -4.77 9.46
C VAL A 55 -6.09 -3.49 10.00
N GLU A 56 -6.33 -2.38 9.31
CA GLU A 56 -5.69 -1.10 9.63
C GLU A 56 -6.63 0.10 9.45
N LYS A 57 -6.56 1.05 10.37
CA LYS A 57 -7.26 2.33 10.26
C LYS A 57 -6.52 3.26 9.29
N ARG A 58 -7.21 3.77 8.28
CA ARG A 58 -6.64 4.64 7.24
C ARG A 58 -7.47 5.89 6.99
N LYS A 59 -6.76 6.91 6.54
CA LYS A 59 -7.27 8.20 6.07
C LYS A 59 -7.05 8.28 4.57
N PHE A 60 -7.81 9.13 3.89
CA PHE A 60 -7.74 9.29 2.43
C PHE A 60 -6.49 10.05 1.99
N ARG A 61 -5.92 10.87 2.88
CA ARG A 61 -4.69 11.66 2.64
C ARG A 61 -3.73 11.60 3.84
N PRO A 62 -2.44 11.89 3.64
CA PRO A 62 -1.45 11.97 4.71
C PRO A 62 -1.83 13.01 5.78
N LEU A 63 -1.31 12.82 6.99
CA LEU A 63 -1.41 13.84 8.05
C LEU A 63 -0.67 15.11 7.61
N TRP A 64 -1.27 16.27 7.91
CA TRP A 64 -0.55 17.55 7.80
C TRP A 64 0.66 17.57 8.75
N SER A 65 1.74 18.18 8.27
CA SER A 65 3.01 18.35 8.98
C SER A 65 3.57 19.74 8.67
N SER A 66 3.99 20.46 9.70
CA SER A 66 4.64 21.78 9.55
C SER A 66 5.98 21.72 8.82
N ALA A 67 6.64 20.56 8.82
CA ALA A 67 7.93 20.33 8.18
C ALA A 67 7.83 19.98 6.68
N THR A 68 6.63 19.66 6.18
CA THR A 68 6.44 19.28 4.79
C THR A 68 6.13 20.51 3.93
N THR A 69 6.82 20.65 2.80
CA THR A 69 6.48 21.64 1.76
C THR A 69 5.45 21.05 0.81
N TYR A 70 4.27 21.65 0.77
CA TYR A 70 3.16 21.19 -0.06
C TYR A 70 3.10 21.93 -1.40
N ALA A 71 2.88 21.19 -2.49
CA ALA A 71 2.56 21.76 -3.78
C ALA A 71 1.14 22.35 -3.79
N GLN A 72 0.83 23.20 -4.76
CA GLN A 72 -0.56 23.62 -4.98
C GLN A 72 -1.42 22.38 -5.30
N ASN A 73 -2.65 22.37 -4.81
CA ASN A 73 -3.61 21.27 -4.89
C ASN A 73 -3.23 20.00 -4.13
N ALA A 74 -2.12 20.00 -3.39
CA ALA A 74 -1.84 18.91 -2.47
C ALA A 74 -2.91 18.85 -1.38
N GLU A 75 -3.40 17.66 -1.08
CA GLU A 75 -4.44 17.45 -0.08
C GLU A 75 -3.87 16.78 1.17
N VAL A 76 -4.33 17.22 2.34
CA VAL A 76 -3.88 16.73 3.64
C VAL A 76 -5.05 16.49 4.57
N TYR A 77 -4.86 15.61 5.55
CA TYR A 77 -5.76 15.49 6.69
C TYR A 77 -5.24 16.32 7.87
N TYR A 78 -6.09 17.17 8.43
CA TYR A 78 -5.79 17.95 9.62
C TYR A 78 -6.51 17.39 10.85
N ALA A 79 -5.74 16.73 11.71
CA ALA A 79 -6.27 16.01 12.88
C ALA A 79 -7.03 16.87 13.89
N PRO A 80 -6.63 18.12 14.17
CA PRO A 80 -7.37 18.96 15.12
C PRO A 80 -8.82 19.25 14.72
N GLU A 81 -9.15 19.32 13.42
CA GLU A 81 -10.52 19.55 12.94
C GLU A 81 -11.22 18.30 12.40
N ASP A 82 -10.52 17.16 12.31
CA ASP A 82 -11.01 15.94 11.63
C ASP A 82 -11.48 16.20 10.18
N LYS A 83 -10.71 17.00 9.44
CA LYS A 83 -11.06 17.44 8.07
C LYS A 83 -9.91 17.27 7.08
N TYR A 84 -10.26 17.35 5.80
CA TYR A 84 -9.31 17.40 4.69
C TYR A 84 -9.21 18.81 4.12
N TYR A 85 -8.01 19.17 3.67
CA TYR A 85 -7.71 20.48 3.12
C TYR A 85 -6.89 20.37 1.84
N GLN A 86 -7.16 21.25 0.90
CA GLN A 86 -6.40 21.46 -0.33
C GLN A 86 -5.46 22.66 -0.15
N SER A 87 -4.18 22.51 -0.49
CA SER A 87 -3.23 23.61 -0.51
C SER A 87 -3.53 24.55 -1.68
N LEU A 88 -3.69 25.84 -1.39
CA LEU A 88 -4.03 26.86 -2.38
C LEU A 88 -2.81 27.47 -3.06
N THR A 89 -1.62 27.27 -2.50
CA THR A 89 -0.37 27.84 -3.01
C THR A 89 0.69 26.77 -3.20
N SER A 90 1.61 27.01 -4.11
CA SER A 90 2.82 26.20 -4.24
C SER A 90 3.80 26.52 -3.12
N SER A 91 4.66 25.55 -2.78
CA SER A 91 5.66 25.67 -1.72
C SER A 91 5.09 26.04 -0.33
N ASN A 92 3.85 25.62 -0.04
CA ASN A 92 3.18 25.90 1.22
C ASN A 92 3.82 25.10 2.36
N THR A 93 4.56 25.77 3.25
CA THR A 93 5.33 25.15 4.33
C THR A 93 5.02 25.84 5.65
N GLY A 94 4.77 25.07 6.71
CA GLY A 94 4.54 25.59 8.05
C GLY A 94 3.21 26.31 8.29
N ASN A 95 2.43 26.65 7.24
CA ASN A 95 1.13 27.30 7.41
C ASN A 95 0.06 26.28 7.84
N LEU A 96 -0.68 26.62 8.89
CA LEU A 96 -1.76 25.78 9.43
C LEU A 96 -2.91 25.66 8.42
N PRO A 97 -3.58 24.50 8.32
CA PRO A 97 -4.76 24.31 7.47
C PRO A 97 -5.92 25.26 7.73
N THR A 98 -5.95 25.92 8.89
CA THR A 98 -6.94 26.95 9.23
C THR A 98 -6.68 28.31 8.57
N ASP A 99 -5.51 28.53 7.97
CA ASP A 99 -5.21 29.74 7.21
C ASP A 99 -5.88 29.71 5.84
N LYS A 100 -6.99 30.44 5.71
CA LYS A 100 -7.80 30.54 4.49
C LYS A 100 -7.08 31.14 3.29
N SER A 101 -5.92 31.77 3.47
CA SER A 101 -5.08 32.23 2.35
C SER A 101 -4.18 31.14 1.79
N LYS A 102 -4.05 30.03 2.50
CA LYS A 102 -3.14 28.92 2.19
C LYS A 102 -3.86 27.60 1.97
N TRP A 103 -5.03 27.42 2.56
CA TRP A 103 -5.78 26.18 2.55
C TRP A 103 -7.27 26.42 2.38
N ALA A 104 -7.94 25.51 1.67
CA ALA A 104 -9.39 25.43 1.57
C ALA A 104 -9.87 24.06 2.06
N ASP A 105 -11.07 24.02 2.65
CA ASP A 105 -11.74 22.77 3.02
C ASP A 105 -11.97 21.92 1.76
N SER A 106 -11.53 20.65 1.79
CA SER A 106 -11.73 19.71 0.69
C SER A 106 -13.14 19.08 0.76
N GLY A 107 -13.90 19.19 -0.33
CA GLY A 107 -15.21 18.56 -0.48
C GLY A 107 -15.33 17.79 -1.79
N GLU A 108 -16.15 16.73 -1.82
CA GLU A 108 -16.39 15.91 -3.03
C GLU A 108 -16.99 16.72 -4.19
N SER A 109 -17.71 17.78 -3.85
CA SER A 109 -18.34 18.66 -4.82
C SER A 109 -18.11 20.10 -4.37
N PRO A 110 -17.02 20.74 -4.85
CA PRO A 110 -16.83 22.17 -4.69
C PRO A 110 -18.10 22.92 -5.12
N SER A 111 -18.51 23.91 -4.33
CA SER A 111 -19.72 24.69 -4.55
C SER A 111 -19.50 26.16 -4.20
N GLY A 112 -20.24 27.05 -4.87
CA GLY A 112 -20.17 28.49 -4.66
C GLY A 112 -21.16 29.21 -5.55
N ASP A 113 -21.47 30.46 -5.20
CA ASP A 113 -22.32 31.32 -6.02
C ASP A 113 -21.63 31.64 -7.36
N THR A 114 -22.41 31.93 -8.40
CA THR A 114 -21.85 32.36 -9.69
C THR A 114 -21.00 33.63 -9.51
N TRP A 115 -19.80 33.65 -10.10
CA TRP A 115 -18.95 34.82 -10.08
C TRP A 115 -19.63 36.00 -10.79
N GLU A 116 -19.62 37.15 -10.12
CA GLU A 116 -20.07 38.44 -10.62
C GLU A 116 -18.90 39.44 -10.69
N SER A 117 -18.91 40.28 -11.73
CA SER A 117 -18.01 41.44 -11.86
C SER A 117 -18.43 42.57 -10.92
N SER A 118 -17.47 43.37 -10.47
CA SER A 118 -17.69 44.51 -9.56
C SER A 118 -18.22 44.12 -8.18
N LYS A 119 -18.14 42.83 -7.82
CA LYS A 119 -18.50 42.31 -6.51
C LYS A 119 -17.27 42.27 -5.62
N ALA A 120 -17.41 42.69 -4.37
CA ALA A 120 -16.35 42.54 -3.37
C ALA A 120 -16.35 41.10 -2.86
N TYR A 121 -15.22 40.42 -3.00
CA TYR A 121 -14.99 39.09 -2.46
C TYR A 121 -14.03 39.17 -1.27
N ALA A 122 -14.41 38.51 -0.19
CA ALA A 122 -13.58 38.33 0.98
C ALA A 122 -12.66 37.14 0.82
N LEU A 123 -11.60 37.10 1.64
CA LEU A 123 -10.72 35.94 1.74
C LEU A 123 -11.53 34.70 2.16
N GLY A 124 -11.44 33.64 1.37
CA GLY A 124 -12.15 32.38 1.61
C GLY A 124 -13.54 32.29 0.97
N ASP A 125 -13.97 33.28 0.19
CA ASP A 125 -15.17 33.14 -0.62
C ASP A 125 -14.97 32.11 -1.74
N THR A 126 -15.99 31.29 -1.97
CA THR A 126 -16.00 30.34 -3.10
C THR A 126 -16.98 30.78 -4.16
N VAL A 127 -16.56 30.73 -5.42
CA VAL A 127 -17.39 31.09 -6.58
C VAL A 127 -17.37 30.01 -7.65
N LYS A 128 -18.45 29.90 -8.41
CA LYS A 128 -18.50 29.17 -9.68
C LYS A 128 -18.24 30.12 -10.84
N TYR A 129 -17.23 29.87 -11.66
CA TYR A 129 -16.96 30.67 -12.83
C TYR A 129 -17.77 30.14 -14.02
N SER A 130 -18.61 31.00 -14.61
CA SER A 130 -19.53 30.59 -15.68
C SER A 130 -18.84 30.25 -17.00
N THR A 131 -17.62 30.74 -17.20
CA THR A 131 -16.84 30.52 -18.43
C THR A 131 -16.37 29.08 -18.57
N ASP A 132 -15.86 28.46 -17.51
CA ASP A 132 -15.35 27.08 -17.50
C ASP A 132 -16.23 26.11 -16.68
N GLY A 133 -17.16 26.62 -15.88
CA GLY A 133 -18.02 25.84 -15.00
C GLY A 133 -17.35 25.40 -13.69
N GLU A 134 -16.13 25.85 -13.44
CA GLU A 134 -15.28 25.40 -12.33
C GLU A 134 -15.46 26.27 -11.09
N HIS A 135 -14.97 25.77 -9.95
CA HIS A 135 -15.08 26.45 -8.66
C HIS A 135 -13.73 26.98 -8.20
N TYR A 136 -13.73 28.18 -7.62
CA TYR A 136 -12.53 28.90 -7.22
C TYR A 136 -12.66 29.46 -5.82
N TRP A 137 -11.55 29.43 -5.09
CA TRP A 137 -11.41 29.98 -3.74
C TRP A 137 -10.65 31.30 -3.77
N CYS A 138 -11.20 32.33 -3.13
CA CYS A 138 -10.58 33.64 -3.02
C CYS A 138 -9.42 33.60 -2.01
N ILE A 139 -8.18 33.80 -2.48
CA ILE A 139 -6.96 33.82 -1.66
C ILE A 139 -6.51 35.23 -1.25
N SER A 140 -7.14 36.26 -1.81
CA SER A 140 -6.86 37.66 -1.47
C SER A 140 -8.10 38.51 -1.69
N ALA A 141 -8.52 39.26 -0.67
CA ALA A 141 -9.71 40.09 -0.73
C ALA A 141 -9.57 41.19 -1.80
N HIS A 142 -10.59 41.34 -2.66
CA HIS A 142 -10.59 42.28 -3.77
C HIS A 142 -12.00 42.62 -4.24
N THR A 143 -12.12 43.65 -5.08
CA THR A 143 -13.32 43.88 -5.89
C THR A 143 -13.05 43.34 -7.29
N SER A 144 -13.88 42.42 -7.75
CA SER A 144 -13.71 41.78 -9.06
C SER A 144 -13.92 42.77 -10.20
N SER A 145 -13.33 42.47 -11.35
CA SER A 145 -13.48 43.25 -12.57
C SER A 145 -13.27 42.34 -13.77
N SER A 146 -13.44 42.87 -14.99
CA SER A 146 -13.10 42.14 -16.21
C SER A 146 -11.62 41.77 -16.33
N SER A 147 -10.73 42.41 -15.56
CA SER A 147 -9.29 42.06 -15.49
C SER A 147 -8.91 41.24 -14.25
N ILE A 148 -9.84 41.03 -13.31
CA ILE A 148 -9.68 40.21 -12.11
C ILE A 148 -10.77 39.15 -12.10
N THR A 149 -10.62 38.16 -12.98
CA THR A 149 -11.48 36.98 -13.09
C THR A 149 -10.95 35.84 -12.21
N PRO A 150 -11.73 34.75 -12.01
CA PRO A 150 -11.29 33.56 -11.30
C PRO A 150 -10.03 32.87 -11.87
N GLU A 151 -9.64 33.17 -13.10
CA GLU A 151 -8.38 32.70 -13.70
C GLU A 151 -7.14 33.42 -13.15
N SER A 152 -7.32 34.54 -12.43
CA SER A 152 -6.22 35.30 -11.84
C SER A 152 -5.67 34.60 -10.60
N SER A 153 -4.53 33.92 -10.76
CA SER A 153 -3.84 33.19 -9.68
C SER A 153 -3.35 34.06 -8.51
N SER A 154 -3.43 35.39 -8.62
CA SER A 154 -3.12 36.31 -7.52
C SER A 154 -4.29 36.46 -6.52
N TYR A 155 -5.51 36.16 -6.96
CA TYR A 155 -6.73 36.35 -6.18
C TYR A 155 -7.53 35.07 -6.00
N TRP A 156 -7.34 34.11 -6.89
CA TRP A 156 -8.13 32.89 -6.95
C TRP A 156 -7.25 31.65 -7.08
N THR A 157 -7.72 30.54 -6.53
CA THR A 157 -7.18 29.22 -6.79
C THR A 157 -8.32 28.26 -7.08
N LYS A 158 -8.17 27.46 -8.14
CA LYS A 158 -9.16 26.45 -8.53
C LYS A 158 -9.28 25.38 -7.45
N LEU A 159 -10.50 25.09 -7.03
CA LEU A 159 -10.80 23.96 -6.15
C LEU A 159 -10.89 22.67 -6.95
N ILE A 160 -10.36 21.59 -6.39
CA ILE A 160 -10.51 20.25 -6.97
C ILE A 160 -11.53 19.45 -6.16
N ALA A 161 -12.22 18.53 -6.84
CA ALA A 161 -13.11 17.59 -6.17
C ALA A 161 -12.29 16.63 -5.30
N PHE A 162 -12.67 16.50 -4.04
CA PHE A 162 -12.03 15.58 -3.11
C PHE A 162 -12.41 14.14 -3.43
N ASP A 163 -11.47 13.37 -3.97
CA ASP A 163 -11.67 11.94 -4.22
C ASP A 163 -11.34 11.12 -2.95
N ARG A 164 -12.36 10.49 -2.35
CA ARG A 164 -12.28 9.69 -1.12
C ARG A 164 -11.78 8.27 -1.39
N TYR A 165 -10.53 8.14 -1.80
CA TYR A 165 -9.92 6.82 -1.99
C TYR A 165 -8.88 6.47 -0.93
N ILE A 166 -8.81 5.18 -0.59
CA ILE A 166 -7.67 4.60 0.11
C ILE A 166 -6.69 4.08 -0.92
N ALA A 167 -5.50 4.68 -0.96
CA ALA A 167 -4.44 4.27 -1.86
C ALA A 167 -3.89 2.87 -1.50
N TYR A 168 -3.43 2.13 -2.51
CA TYR A 168 -2.70 0.87 -2.31
C TYR A 168 -1.45 1.07 -1.45
N GLU A 169 -0.75 2.20 -1.67
CA GLU A 169 0.43 2.60 -0.92
C GLU A 169 0.22 3.95 -0.26
N GLN A 170 0.52 4.04 1.04
CA GLN A 170 0.49 5.28 1.79
C GLN A 170 1.72 5.31 2.71
N THR A 171 2.36 6.47 2.84
CA THR A 171 3.54 6.63 3.70
C THR A 171 3.23 6.24 5.14
N GLY A 172 4.08 5.38 5.72
CA GLY A 172 3.91 4.88 7.09
C GLY A 172 2.77 3.87 7.25
N LYS A 173 2.23 3.34 6.15
CA LYS A 173 1.16 2.33 6.13
C LYS A 173 1.63 1.07 5.41
N THR A 174 1.04 -0.06 5.77
CA THR A 174 1.35 -1.33 5.09
C THR A 174 0.89 -1.26 3.63
N LYS A 175 1.66 -1.75 2.66
CA LYS A 175 1.17 -1.82 1.28
C LYS A 175 0.00 -2.80 1.16
N ILE A 176 -1.09 -2.39 0.51
CA ILE A 176 -2.28 -3.23 0.27
C ILE A 176 -2.13 -3.86 -1.12
N GLY A 177 -2.29 -5.19 -1.20
CA GLY A 177 -2.39 -5.90 -2.47
C GLY A 177 -3.82 -6.05 -2.94
N GLU A 178 -4.75 -6.27 -2.01
CA GLU A 178 -6.16 -6.52 -2.31
C GLU A 178 -7.04 -5.90 -1.22
N PHE A 179 -8.10 -5.19 -1.61
CA PHE A 179 -9.13 -4.73 -0.69
C PHE A 179 -10.21 -5.81 -0.56
N LEU A 180 -10.50 -6.23 0.68
CA LEU A 180 -11.52 -7.23 0.97
C LEU A 180 -12.80 -6.60 1.52
N ALA A 181 -12.67 -5.62 2.41
CA ALA A 181 -13.80 -4.88 2.99
C ALA A 181 -13.34 -3.58 3.67
N LEU A 182 -14.24 -2.61 3.75
CA LEU A 182 -14.04 -1.35 4.48
C LEU A 182 -15.08 -1.20 5.58
N PHE A 183 -14.66 -0.85 6.79
CA PHE A 183 -15.54 -0.78 7.96
C PHE A 183 -15.50 0.58 8.64
N SER A 184 -16.62 0.92 9.28
CA SER A 184 -16.75 2.08 10.18
C SER A 184 -15.91 1.97 11.46
N LYS A 185 -15.68 0.75 11.94
CA LYS A 185 -14.95 0.48 13.19
C LYS A 185 -14.07 -0.76 13.03
N ASP A 186 -13.15 -0.99 13.98
CA ASP A 186 -12.24 -2.13 13.96
C ASP A 186 -13.03 -3.45 13.92
N PRO A 187 -12.98 -4.22 12.81
CA PRO A 187 -13.76 -5.44 12.64
C PRO A 187 -13.32 -6.58 13.57
N ARG A 188 -12.17 -6.47 14.25
CA ARG A 188 -11.68 -7.50 15.18
C ARG A 188 -12.33 -7.42 16.55
N ASN A 189 -12.73 -6.22 16.96
CA ASN A 189 -13.17 -5.93 18.32
C ASN A 189 -14.68 -5.73 18.44
N LEU A 190 -15.38 -5.50 17.32
CA LEU A 190 -16.77 -5.05 17.32
C LEU A 190 -17.59 -5.83 16.29
N SER A 191 -18.63 -6.52 16.78
CA SER A 191 -19.55 -7.32 15.97
C SER A 191 -20.61 -6.50 15.21
N ALA A 192 -20.83 -5.24 15.60
CA ALA A 192 -21.75 -4.31 14.96
C ALA A 192 -20.98 -3.20 14.23
N ASN A 193 -20.30 -3.57 13.14
CA ASN A 193 -19.62 -2.65 12.24
C ASN A 193 -20.40 -2.47 10.94
N LYS A 194 -20.70 -1.23 10.57
CA LYS A 194 -21.18 -0.92 9.22
C LYS A 194 -20.02 -1.13 8.25
N GLU A 195 -20.24 -1.98 7.25
CA GLU A 195 -19.37 -2.09 6.07
C GLU A 195 -19.73 -0.98 5.09
N TYR A 196 -18.71 -0.34 4.52
CA TYR A 196 -18.86 0.70 3.51
C TYR A 196 -18.67 0.11 2.12
N SER A 197 -19.55 0.49 1.21
CA SER A 197 -19.39 0.20 -0.22
C SER A 197 -18.22 1.01 -0.78
N TYR A 198 -17.47 0.38 -1.69
CA TYR A 198 -16.38 1.01 -2.41
C TYR A 198 -16.30 0.51 -3.85
N GLU A 199 -15.70 1.32 -4.70
CA GLU A 199 -15.32 0.97 -6.06
C GLU A 199 -13.80 0.87 -6.16
N LEU A 200 -13.29 -0.14 -6.86
CA LEU A 200 -11.86 -0.27 -7.13
C LEU A 200 -11.48 0.57 -8.34
N THR A 201 -10.48 1.42 -8.16
CA THR A 201 -9.88 2.25 -9.21
C THR A 201 -8.39 1.97 -9.32
N GLY A 202 -7.73 2.54 -10.33
CA GLY A 202 -6.27 2.50 -10.44
C GLY A 202 -5.55 3.17 -9.26
N LEU A 203 -6.22 4.05 -8.51
CA LEU A 203 -5.67 4.71 -7.33
C LEU A 203 -5.84 3.89 -6.06
N GLY A 204 -6.87 3.04 -5.99
CA GLY A 204 -7.23 2.26 -4.81
C GLY A 204 -8.74 2.15 -4.63
N ALA A 205 -9.19 1.95 -3.39
CA ALA A 205 -10.60 1.79 -3.06
C ALA A 205 -11.27 3.15 -2.83
N HIS A 206 -12.11 3.59 -3.76
CA HIS A 206 -12.95 4.79 -3.67
C HIS A 206 -14.15 4.51 -2.77
N VAL A 207 -14.32 5.31 -1.71
CA VAL A 207 -15.35 5.14 -0.68
C VAL A 207 -16.53 6.07 -0.94
N VAL A 208 -17.72 5.51 -1.17
CA VAL A 208 -18.94 6.26 -1.53
C VAL A 208 -19.63 6.91 -0.31
N SER A 209 -19.06 6.77 0.89
CA SER A 209 -19.64 7.28 2.13
C SER A 209 -18.91 8.54 2.59
N ASP A 210 -19.69 9.53 3.04
CA ASP A 210 -19.16 10.75 3.67
C ASP A 210 -18.61 10.44 5.07
N VAL A 211 -17.32 10.10 5.10
CA VAL A 211 -16.57 9.76 6.31
C VAL A 211 -15.19 10.41 6.25
N THR A 212 -14.51 10.47 7.38
CA THR A 212 -13.16 11.05 7.47
C THR A 212 -12.07 9.98 7.46
N GLN A 213 -12.41 8.72 7.74
CA GLN A 213 -11.48 7.60 7.84
C GLN A 213 -12.24 6.27 7.82
N VAL A 214 -11.54 5.20 7.48
CA VAL A 214 -12.10 3.84 7.42
C VAL A 214 -11.15 2.83 8.06
N TRP A 215 -11.70 1.71 8.50
CA TRP A 215 -10.93 0.51 8.84
C TRP A 215 -10.88 -0.41 7.63
N VAL A 216 -9.69 -0.62 7.11
CA VAL A 216 -9.46 -1.48 5.94
C VAL A 216 -9.20 -2.89 6.40
N LYS A 217 -9.97 -3.86 5.89
CA LYS A 217 -9.58 -5.26 5.84
C LYS A 217 -9.10 -5.55 4.42
N GLY A 218 -7.87 -6.02 4.30
CA GLY A 218 -7.27 -6.32 3.00
C GLY A 218 -6.22 -7.40 3.09
N ARG A 219 -5.75 -7.84 1.94
CA ARG A 219 -4.53 -8.64 1.82
C ARG A 219 -3.35 -7.70 1.67
N LYS A 220 -2.27 -7.99 2.38
CA LYS A 220 -0.99 -7.28 2.24
C LYS A 220 -0.49 -7.48 0.82
N TYR A 221 0.22 -6.48 0.33
CA TYR A 221 0.95 -6.62 -0.92
C TYR A 221 1.89 -7.83 -0.83
N ARG A 222 1.85 -8.68 -1.86
CA ARG A 222 2.73 -9.83 -1.96
C ARG A 222 4.15 -9.34 -2.21
N PRO A 223 5.14 -9.70 -1.38
CA PRO A 223 6.52 -9.37 -1.71
C PRO A 223 6.96 -10.08 -2.98
N THR A 224 7.77 -9.40 -3.79
CA THR A 224 8.46 -10.00 -4.94
C THR A 224 9.82 -10.53 -4.50
N LEU A 225 10.30 -11.58 -5.15
CA LEU A 225 11.64 -12.15 -4.93
C LEU A 225 12.46 -11.98 -6.22
N SER A 226 13.16 -10.85 -6.32
CA SER A 226 13.89 -10.45 -7.53
C SER A 226 15.34 -10.03 -7.27
N GLY A 227 15.75 -9.89 -6.00
CA GLY A 227 17.08 -9.45 -5.63
C GLY A 227 18.19 -10.42 -6.05
N ASP A 228 19.32 -9.87 -6.49
CA ASP A 228 20.56 -10.63 -6.65
C ASP A 228 21.35 -10.62 -5.33
N THR A 229 22.34 -11.50 -5.18
CA THR A 229 23.23 -11.50 -4.02
C THR A 229 23.87 -10.12 -3.81
N TYR A 230 23.85 -9.63 -2.57
CA TYR A 230 24.46 -8.36 -2.21
C TYR A 230 25.92 -8.28 -2.66
N SER A 231 26.31 -7.12 -3.18
CA SER A 231 27.68 -6.80 -3.56
C SER A 231 28.16 -5.58 -2.80
N SER A 232 29.30 -5.71 -2.11
CA SER A 232 29.93 -4.60 -1.37
C SER A 232 30.45 -3.49 -2.30
N SER A 233 30.63 -3.78 -3.59
CA SER A 233 31.08 -2.82 -4.60
C SER A 233 29.95 -2.07 -5.31
N SER A 234 28.68 -2.38 -4.99
CA SER A 234 27.52 -1.80 -5.68
C SER A 234 26.84 -0.74 -4.83
N THR A 235 26.32 0.30 -5.48
CA THR A 235 25.34 1.21 -4.90
C THR A 235 23.93 0.73 -5.24
N TYR A 236 22.95 1.03 -4.39
CA TYR A 236 21.56 0.66 -4.60
C TYR A 236 20.65 1.89 -4.48
N SER A 237 19.76 2.10 -5.44
CA SER A 237 18.71 3.11 -5.33
C SER A 237 17.63 2.64 -4.36
N ALA A 238 16.83 3.56 -3.81
CA ALA A 238 15.65 3.18 -3.04
C ALA A 238 14.77 2.20 -3.82
N SER A 239 14.13 1.28 -3.10
CA SER A 239 13.35 0.14 -3.60
C SER A 239 14.13 -0.94 -4.35
N SER A 240 15.47 -0.90 -4.35
CA SER A 240 16.28 -2.03 -4.83
C SER A 240 16.21 -3.19 -3.85
N GLN A 241 16.20 -4.42 -4.36
CA GLN A 241 16.21 -5.65 -3.56
C GLN A 241 17.53 -6.40 -3.68
N VAL A 242 18.03 -6.95 -2.57
CA VAL A 242 19.23 -7.82 -2.53
C VAL A 242 18.99 -9.06 -1.69
N TYR A 243 19.71 -10.14 -1.98
CA TYR A 243 19.82 -11.31 -1.13
C TYR A 243 21.08 -11.22 -0.25
N TYR A 244 20.90 -11.31 1.06
CA TYR A 244 22.00 -11.20 2.03
C TYR A 244 21.72 -12.08 3.26
N ASN A 245 22.73 -12.82 3.71
CA ASN A 245 22.68 -13.63 4.94
C ASN A 245 21.36 -14.42 5.12
N GLY A 246 20.93 -15.10 4.06
CA GLY A 246 19.75 -15.97 4.09
C GLY A 246 18.39 -15.32 3.79
N ASN A 247 18.30 -14.00 3.62
CA ASN A 247 17.03 -13.32 3.36
C ASN A 247 17.13 -12.28 2.22
N PHE A 248 15.97 -11.90 1.69
CA PHE A 248 15.85 -10.73 0.82
C PHE A 248 15.64 -9.47 1.66
N TYR A 249 16.23 -8.37 1.21
CA TYR A 249 16.06 -7.04 1.79
C TYR A 249 15.74 -6.04 0.68
N GLU A 250 14.78 -5.16 0.93
CA GLU A 250 14.45 -4.01 0.08
C GLU A 250 15.02 -2.75 0.72
N SER A 251 15.68 -1.92 -0.08
CA SER A 251 16.22 -0.64 0.39
C SER A 251 15.11 0.41 0.50
N ASN A 252 15.01 1.10 1.64
CA ASN A 252 14.02 2.18 1.85
C ASN A 252 14.59 3.58 1.57
N ALA A 253 15.89 3.64 1.27
CA ALA A 253 16.62 4.85 0.91
C ALA A 253 17.74 4.49 -0.09
N SER A 254 18.43 5.49 -0.62
CA SER A 254 19.65 5.24 -1.40
C SER A 254 20.76 4.69 -0.51
N VAL A 255 21.44 3.65 -0.98
CA VAL A 255 22.47 2.89 -0.25
C VAL A 255 23.81 2.97 -1.00
N ALA A 256 24.85 3.37 -0.28
CA ALA A 256 26.21 3.48 -0.80
C ALA A 256 26.95 2.12 -0.78
N VAL A 257 28.15 2.11 -1.35
CA VAL A 257 29.05 0.96 -1.29
C VAL A 257 29.35 0.57 0.17
N ASN A 258 29.51 -0.72 0.43
CA ASN A 258 29.75 -1.31 1.77
C ASN A 258 28.65 -1.08 2.83
N GLU A 259 27.49 -0.51 2.48
CA GLU A 259 26.35 -0.37 3.40
C GLU A 259 25.39 -1.59 3.29
N SER A 260 25.83 -2.73 3.81
CA SER A 260 25.03 -3.97 3.83
C SER A 260 23.80 -3.88 4.73
N PRO A 261 22.83 -4.82 4.60
CA PRO A 261 21.70 -4.92 5.53
C PRO A 261 22.08 -5.07 7.02
N GLU A 262 23.28 -5.56 7.32
CA GLU A 262 23.79 -5.65 8.70
C GLU A 262 24.42 -4.32 9.17
N THR A 263 25.21 -3.68 8.32
CA THR A 263 25.97 -2.47 8.69
C THR A 263 25.14 -1.19 8.60
N ALA A 264 24.09 -1.18 7.79
CA ALA A 264 23.20 -0.04 7.57
C ALA A 264 21.73 -0.45 7.70
N ALA A 265 21.38 -1.22 8.73
CA ALA A 265 20.05 -1.82 8.92
C ALA A 265 18.87 -0.83 8.84
N SER A 266 19.05 0.44 9.17
CA SER A 266 17.99 1.45 9.05
C SER A 266 17.59 1.76 7.60
N LYS A 267 18.45 1.43 6.62
CA LYS A 267 18.22 1.64 5.18
C LYS A 267 17.62 0.43 4.47
N TRP A 268 17.47 -0.69 5.18
CA TRP A 268 17.10 -1.99 4.62
C TRP A 268 15.93 -2.60 5.39
N ASP A 269 14.84 -2.85 4.70
CA ASP A 269 13.69 -3.58 5.23
C ASP A 269 13.76 -5.04 4.78
N ILE A 270 13.60 -5.97 5.71
CA ILE A 270 13.55 -7.39 5.36
C ILE A 270 12.27 -7.70 4.58
N VAL A 271 12.39 -8.47 3.51
CA VAL A 271 11.25 -8.96 2.74
C VAL A 271 10.57 -10.09 3.51
N GLU A 272 9.38 -9.82 4.03
CA GLU A 272 8.67 -10.74 4.93
C GLU A 272 7.89 -11.82 4.18
N ILE A 273 8.30 -13.08 4.32
CA ILE A 273 7.56 -14.24 3.80
C ILE A 273 6.93 -15.00 4.98
N PRO A 274 5.61 -15.30 4.97
CA PRO A 274 4.95 -16.06 6.01
C PRO A 274 5.52 -17.47 6.18
N TYR A 275 5.81 -17.85 7.42
CA TYR A 275 6.36 -19.17 7.74
C TYR A 275 5.48 -20.34 7.28
N ILE A 276 4.16 -20.15 7.27
CA ILE A 276 3.18 -21.14 6.79
C ILE A 276 3.45 -21.60 5.35
N PHE A 277 4.09 -20.77 4.52
CA PHE A 277 4.39 -21.13 3.14
C PHE A 277 5.68 -21.93 2.96
N GLN A 278 6.50 -22.11 4.01
CA GLN A 278 7.81 -22.75 3.85
C GLN A 278 7.72 -24.16 3.23
N GLY A 279 6.83 -25.01 3.74
CA GLY A 279 6.66 -26.38 3.23
C GLY A 279 6.15 -26.43 1.79
N TYR A 280 5.20 -25.54 1.46
CA TYR A 280 4.69 -25.39 0.10
C TYR A 280 5.76 -24.92 -0.86
N LEU A 281 6.50 -23.86 -0.51
CA LEU A 281 7.54 -23.30 -1.35
C LEU A 281 8.64 -24.32 -1.64
N ILE A 282 9.12 -25.05 -0.63
CA ILE A 282 10.16 -26.07 -0.83
C ILE A 282 9.73 -27.13 -1.86
N ARG A 283 8.51 -27.66 -1.73
CA ARG A 283 8.03 -28.76 -2.59
C ARG A 283 7.56 -28.26 -3.95
N GLY A 284 6.85 -27.14 -4.00
CA GLY A 284 6.34 -26.56 -5.25
C GLY A 284 7.46 -26.04 -6.13
N VAL A 285 8.47 -25.39 -5.55
CA VAL A 285 9.65 -24.92 -6.30
C VAL A 285 10.47 -26.10 -6.80
N TYR A 286 10.60 -27.17 -6.00
CA TYR A 286 11.23 -28.41 -6.48
C TYR A 286 10.45 -29.06 -7.65
N ALA A 287 9.12 -29.08 -7.60
CA ALA A 287 8.29 -29.55 -8.70
C ALA A 287 8.54 -28.74 -9.99
N ASP A 288 8.61 -27.41 -9.88
CA ASP A 288 8.90 -26.55 -11.04
C ASP A 288 10.35 -26.69 -11.52
N TYR A 289 11.28 -26.91 -10.61
CA TYR A 289 12.67 -27.20 -10.94
C TYR A 289 12.76 -28.49 -11.78
N LEU A 290 12.07 -29.56 -11.38
CA LEU A 290 12.01 -30.82 -12.13
C LEU A 290 11.45 -30.61 -13.55
N ARG A 291 10.40 -29.77 -13.70
CA ARG A 291 9.85 -29.41 -15.03
C ARG A 291 10.91 -28.68 -15.87
N ALA A 292 11.59 -27.71 -15.28
CA ALA A 292 12.63 -26.94 -15.96
C ALA A 292 13.84 -27.81 -16.39
N THR A 293 14.09 -28.93 -15.72
CA THR A 293 15.15 -29.89 -16.08
C THR A 293 14.67 -31.08 -16.91
N GLY A 294 13.39 -31.10 -17.32
CA GLY A 294 12.83 -32.16 -18.17
C GLY A 294 12.29 -33.41 -17.45
N ASN A 295 12.28 -33.42 -16.12
CA ASN A 295 11.81 -34.54 -15.29
C ASN A 295 10.30 -34.43 -14.99
N ASN A 296 9.48 -34.26 -16.03
CA ASN A 296 8.04 -33.96 -15.88
C ASN A 296 7.25 -35.05 -15.14
N GLU A 297 7.63 -36.33 -15.27
CA GLU A 297 6.96 -37.44 -14.60
C GLU A 297 7.12 -37.39 -13.07
N LEU A 298 8.26 -36.90 -12.59
CA LEU A 298 8.54 -36.71 -11.16
C LEU A 298 7.98 -35.38 -10.64
N ALA A 299 7.74 -34.40 -11.51
CA ALA A 299 7.20 -33.10 -11.13
C ALA A 299 5.74 -33.21 -10.64
N SER A 300 4.90 -34.00 -11.31
CA SER A 300 3.49 -34.17 -10.94
C SER A 300 3.27 -34.65 -9.50
N PRO A 301 3.92 -35.73 -9.02
CA PRO A 301 3.79 -36.13 -7.61
C PRO A 301 4.38 -35.11 -6.64
N ALA A 302 5.48 -34.44 -7.00
CA ALA A 302 6.05 -33.38 -6.17
C ALA A 302 5.11 -32.17 -6.01
N ASP A 303 4.33 -31.86 -7.04
CA ASP A 303 3.32 -30.80 -7.03
C ASP A 303 2.13 -31.17 -6.14
N ALA A 304 1.63 -32.41 -6.23
CA ALA A 304 0.59 -32.92 -5.35
C ALA A 304 1.02 -32.86 -3.86
N ASP A 305 2.27 -33.21 -3.59
CA ASP A 305 2.90 -33.08 -2.27
C ASP A 305 2.98 -31.63 -1.78
N ALA A 306 3.19 -30.67 -2.68
CA ALA A 306 3.17 -29.25 -2.35
C ALA A 306 1.77 -28.79 -1.94
N GLU A 307 0.76 -29.09 -2.75
CA GLU A 307 -0.64 -28.74 -2.46
C GLU A 307 -1.15 -29.37 -1.14
N ALA A 308 -0.68 -30.58 -0.82
CA ALA A 308 -0.93 -31.21 0.46
C ALA A 308 -0.38 -30.38 1.64
N MET A 309 0.78 -29.72 1.49
CA MET A 309 1.33 -28.86 2.55
C MET A 309 0.46 -27.62 2.79
N LEU A 310 -0.04 -26.95 1.74
CA LEU A 310 -0.97 -25.83 1.92
C LEU A 310 -2.25 -26.27 2.59
N THR A 311 -2.79 -27.43 2.19
CA THR A 311 -4.01 -27.99 2.78
C THR A 311 -3.82 -28.30 4.26
N ILE A 312 -2.67 -28.86 4.65
CA ILE A 312 -2.35 -29.12 6.06
C ILE A 312 -2.30 -27.82 6.88
N GLU A 313 -1.68 -26.76 6.34
CA GLU A 313 -1.63 -25.47 7.03
C GLU A 313 -3.01 -24.81 7.12
N ALA A 314 -3.83 -24.91 6.07
CA ALA A 314 -5.22 -24.47 6.11
C ALA A 314 -6.03 -25.24 7.18
N ASP A 315 -5.86 -26.56 7.27
CA ASP A 315 -6.54 -27.39 8.27
C ASP A 315 -6.12 -27.03 9.71
N LYS A 316 -4.82 -26.81 9.95
CA LYS A 316 -4.33 -26.33 11.25
C LYS A 316 -5.00 -25.02 11.65
N LEU A 317 -5.13 -24.07 10.72
CA LEU A 317 -5.76 -22.78 10.99
C LEU A 317 -7.26 -22.93 11.28
N LEU A 318 -7.99 -23.65 10.43
CA LEU A 318 -9.45 -23.74 10.52
C LEU A 318 -9.90 -24.65 11.67
N ARG A 319 -9.31 -25.84 11.80
CA ARG A 319 -9.76 -26.87 12.75
C ARG A 319 -9.05 -26.80 14.09
N GLN A 320 -7.73 -26.64 14.11
CA GLN A 320 -6.96 -26.73 15.36
C GLN A 320 -6.92 -25.38 16.09
N GLN A 321 -6.76 -24.29 15.35
CA GLN A 321 -6.73 -22.93 15.92
C GLN A 321 -8.12 -22.29 16.00
N GLY A 322 -9.15 -22.95 15.46
CA GLY A 322 -10.55 -22.53 15.61
C GLY A 322 -10.89 -21.21 14.92
N GLN A 323 -10.17 -20.85 13.84
CA GLN A 323 -10.43 -19.65 13.04
C GLN A 323 -11.66 -19.79 12.12
N VAL A 324 -12.73 -20.40 12.63
CA VAL A 324 -14.03 -20.38 11.98
C VAL A 324 -14.70 -19.04 12.30
N LYS A 325 -15.19 -18.35 11.26
CA LYS A 325 -16.00 -17.14 11.41
C LYS A 325 -17.27 -17.53 12.16
N ARG A 326 -17.32 -17.28 13.47
CA ARG A 326 -18.50 -17.59 14.29
C ARG A 326 -19.63 -16.68 13.82
N LEU A 327 -20.72 -17.29 13.35
CA LEU A 327 -21.94 -16.57 13.03
C LEU A 327 -22.52 -16.05 14.35
N ASN A 328 -22.44 -14.75 14.59
CA ASN A 328 -23.15 -14.13 15.70
C ASN A 328 -24.64 -14.08 15.33
N VAL A 329 -25.37 -15.12 15.70
CA VAL A 329 -26.84 -15.11 15.62
C VAL A 329 -27.33 -14.25 16.77
N PHE A 330 -27.80 -13.04 16.46
CA PHE A 330 -28.58 -12.24 17.40
C PHE A 330 -29.99 -12.85 17.48
N SER A 331 -30.36 -13.39 18.63
CA SER A 331 -31.77 -13.65 18.95
C SER A 331 -32.42 -12.32 19.30
N TYR A 332 -33.45 -11.93 18.55
CA TYR A 332 -34.28 -10.74 18.78
C TYR A 332 -35.09 -10.85 20.08
#